data_AF-A0A8K0VGQ1-F1
#
_entry.id   AF-A0A8K0VGQ1-F1
#
_cell.length_a   1.000
_cell.length_b   1.000
_cell.length_c   1.000
_cell.angle_alpha   90.00
_cell.angle_beta   90.00
_cell.angle_gamma   90.00
#
_symmetry.space_group_name_H-M   'P 1'
#
loop_
_entity.id
_entity.type
_entity.pdbx_description
1 polymer ?
#
loop_
_entity_poly.entity_id
_entity_poly.type
_entity_poly.pdbx_seq_one_letter_code
_entity_poly.pdbx_strand_id
1 'polypeptide(L)'
;QLLLDNGANIKSRDKDGWTPLSHAAREGNDAVVRLLLEKGADVESRDKDGRTPLSHAALNGHEGIAKLLLDKGSTMESKDKDSRTPLWHA
;
A
#
# COMPACT_ATOMS: atom_id res chain seq x y z
N GLN A 1 4.50 15.41 3.50
CA GLN A 1 5.86 15.83 3.90
C GLN A 1 5.89 16.49 5.27
N LEU A 2 5.31 17.68 5.45
CA LEU A 2 5.31 18.42 6.73
C LEU A 2 4.97 17.55 7.96
N LEU A 3 3.93 16.73 7.89
CA LEU A 3 3.53 15.85 8.99
C LEU A 3 4.62 14.83 9.36
N LEU A 4 5.25 14.20 8.36
CA LEU A 4 6.33 13.24 8.59
C LEU A 4 7.56 13.91 9.21
N ASP A 5 7.88 15.13 8.78
CA ASP A 5 8.99 15.91 9.33
C ASP A 5 8.72 16.38 10.78
N ASN A 6 7.44 16.47 11.17
CA ASN A 6 7.00 16.76 12.54
C ASN A 6 6.71 15.49 13.36
N GLY A 7 7.22 14.33 12.94
CA GLY A 7 7.16 13.10 13.73
C GLY A 7 5.88 12.28 13.59
N ALA A 8 5.05 12.53 12.57
CA ALA A 8 3.93 11.63 12.27
C ALA A 8 4.43 10.20 12.01
N ASN A 9 3.77 9.23 12.64
CA ASN A 9 4.17 7.82 12.55
C ASN A 9 3.76 7.21 11.20
N ILE A 10 4.73 6.97 10.32
CA ILE A 10 4.50 6.36 9.00
C ILE A 10 3.90 4.93 9.07
N LYS A 11 4.06 4.24 10.21
CA LYS A 11 3.54 2.90 10.46
C LYS A 11 2.18 2.91 11.17
N SER A 12 1.56 4.08 11.35
CA SER A 12 0.24 4.17 11.98
C SER A 12 -0.77 3.30 11.25
N ARG A 13 -1.70 2.71 11.99
CA ARG A 13 -2.81 1.94 11.43
C ARG A 13 -4.13 2.52 11.90
N ASP A 14 -5.11 2.62 11.02
CA ASP A 14 -6.47 2.94 11.42
C ASP A 14 -7.20 1.72 12.02
N LYS A 15 -8.49 1.88 12.32
CA LYS A 15 -9.32 0.83 12.91
C LYS A 15 -9.42 -0.41 12.03
N ASP A 16 -9.22 -0.30 10.72
CA ASP A 16 -9.32 -1.41 9.76
C ASP A 16 -7.94 -1.97 9.43
N GLY A 17 -6.91 -1.47 10.12
CA GLY A 17 -5.53 -1.89 9.92
C GLY A 17 -4.90 -1.26 8.69
N TRP A 18 -5.47 -0.23 8.08
CA TRP A 18 -4.87 0.40 6.90
C TRP A 18 -3.71 1.30 7.29
N THR A 19 -2.65 1.29 6.49
CA THR A 19 -1.53 2.22 6.63
C THR A 19 -1.71 3.44 5.73
N PRO A 20 -0.97 4.54 5.94
CA PRO A 20 -0.93 5.65 4.98
C PRO A 20 -0.59 5.21 3.56
N LEU A 21 0.28 4.18 3.41
CA LEU A 21 0.65 3.63 2.11
C LEU A 21 -0.52 2.89 1.45
N SER A 22 -1.28 2.10 2.21
CA SER A 22 -2.49 1.42 1.70
C SER A 22 -3.53 2.41 1.20
N HIS A 23 -3.77 3.49 1.96
CA HIS A 23 -4.67 4.57 1.53
C HIS A 23 -4.17 5.27 0.26
N ALA A 24 -2.89 5.68 0.22
CA ALA A 24 -2.32 6.34 -0.96
C ALA A 24 -2.35 5.45 -2.21
N ALA A 25 -2.15 4.14 -2.04
CA ALA A 25 -2.21 3.17 -3.14
C ALA A 25 -3.64 2.97 -3.67
N ARG A 26 -4.64 2.93 -2.78
CA ARG A 26 -6.06 2.88 -3.15
C ARG A 26 -6.51 4.14 -3.90
N GLU A 27 -6.08 5.32 -3.46
CA GLU A 27 -6.54 6.60 -4.02
C GLU A 27 -5.77 7.03 -5.29
N GLY A 28 -4.80 6.24 -5.77
CA GLY A 28 -4.08 6.57 -6.99
C GLY A 28 -3.08 7.71 -6.84
N ASN A 29 -2.59 7.97 -5.62
CA ASN A 29 -1.81 9.18 -5.33
C ASN A 29 -0.29 8.92 -5.44
N ASP A 30 0.22 8.85 -6.68
CA ASP A 30 1.62 8.50 -7.00
C ASP A 30 2.67 9.26 -6.17
N ALA A 31 2.51 10.57 -6.03
CA ALA A 31 3.47 11.41 -5.31
C ALA A 31 3.55 11.03 -3.82
N VAL A 32 2.40 10.70 -3.22
CA VAL A 32 2.33 10.28 -1.81
C VAL A 32 2.90 8.88 -1.65
N VAL A 33 2.60 7.95 -2.57
CA VAL A 33 3.17 6.59 -2.55
C VAL A 33 4.70 6.64 -2.60
N ARG A 34 5.27 7.39 -3.54
CA ARG A 34 6.73 7.55 -3.67
C ARG A 34 7.35 8.09 -2.38
N LEU A 35 6.77 9.17 -1.85
CA LEU A 35 7.25 9.79 -0.62
C LEU A 35 7.22 8.80 0.56
N LEU A 36 6.13 8.05 0.73
CA LEU A 36 6.00 7.10 1.83
C LEU A 36 7.02 5.95 1.70
N LEU A 37 7.24 5.42 0.50
CA LEU A 37 8.23 4.38 0.24
C LEU A 37 9.66 4.90 0.49
N GLU A 38 9.98 6.13 0.09
CA GLU A 38 11.27 6.78 0.37
C GLU A 38 11.52 6.96 1.88
N LYS A 39 10.46 7.20 2.66
CA LYS A 39 10.51 7.33 4.12
C LYS A 39 10.42 5.99 4.85
N GLY A 40 10.46 4.87 4.13
CA GLY A 40 10.52 3.53 4.71
C GLY A 40 9.17 2.97 5.16
N ALA A 41 8.08 3.35 4.51
CA ALA A 41 6.80 2.66 4.69
C ALA A 41 6.92 1.17 4.32
N ASP A 42 6.24 0.32 5.08
CA ASP A 42 6.21 -1.12 4.86
C ASP A 42 5.35 -1.48 3.65
N VAL A 43 6.02 -1.87 2.56
CA VAL A 43 5.39 -2.23 1.28
C VAL A 43 4.50 -3.47 1.38
N GLU A 44 4.78 -4.37 2.33
CA GLU A 44 4.01 -5.61 2.56
C GLU A 44 3.01 -5.48 3.72
N SER A 45 2.74 -4.26 4.17
CA SER A 45 1.81 -4.03 5.28
C SER A 45 0.41 -4.58 4.98
N ARG A 46 -0.23 -5.24 5.97
CA ARG A 46 -1.49 -5.97 5.75
C ARG A 46 -2.63 -5.42 6.58
N ASP A 47 -3.72 -5.02 5.94
CA ASP A 47 -4.92 -4.61 6.65
C ASP A 47 -5.64 -5.80 7.34
N LYS A 48 -6.78 -5.54 7.98
CA LYS A 48 -7.55 -6.59 8.64
C LYS A 48 -8.10 -7.65 7.70
N ASP A 49 -8.23 -7.39 6.41
CA ASP A 49 -8.63 -8.39 5.41
C ASP A 49 -7.42 -9.15 4.84
N GLY A 50 -6.21 -8.77 5.26
CA GLY A 50 -4.96 -9.35 4.78
C GLY A 50 -4.48 -8.76 3.46
N ARG A 51 -5.11 -7.70 2.96
CA ARG A 51 -4.76 -7.03 1.71
C ARG A 51 -3.53 -6.13 1.90
N THR A 52 -2.69 -6.09 0.87
CA THR A 52 -1.48 -5.26 0.81
C THR A 52 -1.76 -3.97 0.05
N PRO A 53 -0.88 -2.94 0.12
CA PRO A 53 -0.94 -1.80 -0.78
C PRO A 53 -1.04 -2.20 -2.26
N LEU A 54 -0.38 -3.29 -2.68
CA LEU A 54 -0.47 -3.82 -4.04
C LEU A 54 -1.87 -4.35 -4.36
N SER A 55 -2.51 -5.08 -3.44
CA SER A 55 -3.92 -5.51 -3.60
C SER A 55 -4.85 -4.30 -3.82
N HIS A 56 -4.63 -3.21 -3.08
CA HIS A 56 -5.45 -2.00 -3.19
C HIS A 56 -5.20 -1.23 -4.50
N ALA A 57 -3.94 -1.13 -4.94
CA ALA A 57 -3.62 -0.52 -6.24
C ALA A 57 -4.24 -1.32 -7.40
N ALA A 58 -4.16 -2.66 -7.36
CA ALA A 58 -4.78 -3.54 -8.34
C ALA A 58 -6.31 -3.40 -8.36
N LEU A 59 -6.95 -3.45 -7.18
CA LEU A 59 -8.40 -3.30 -7.03
C LEU A 59 -8.97 -2.01 -7.65
N ASN A 60 -8.17 -0.94 -7.67
CA ASN A 60 -8.59 0.37 -8.18
C ASN A 60 -7.97 0.70 -9.55
N GLY A 61 -7.30 -0.25 -10.21
CA GLY A 61 -6.76 -0.08 -11.56
C GLY A 61 -5.57 0.89 -11.65
N HIS A 62 -4.85 1.12 -10.54
CA HIS A 62 -3.72 2.05 -10.51
C HIS A 62 -2.41 1.38 -10.94
N GLU A 63 -2.30 1.10 -12.25
CA GLU A 63 -1.17 0.37 -12.86
C GLU A 63 0.21 0.98 -12.51
N GLY A 64 0.34 2.31 -12.58
CA GLY A 64 1.59 3.00 -12.28
C GLY A 64 2.07 2.78 -10.83
N ILE A 65 1.13 2.76 -9.89
CA ILE A 65 1.40 2.49 -8.47
C ILE A 65 1.69 1.00 -8.27
N ALA A 66 0.93 0.10 -8.90
CA ALA A 66 1.18 -1.33 -8.83
C ALA A 66 2.62 -1.66 -9.28
N LYS A 67 3.05 -1.08 -10.42
CA LYS A 67 4.42 -1.21 -10.91
C LYS A 67 5.45 -0.67 -9.92
N LEU A 68 5.21 0.54 -9.37
CA LEU A 68 6.10 1.13 -8.37
C LEU A 68 6.24 0.27 -7.11
N LEU A 69 5.15 -0.33 -6.62
CA LEU A 69 5.16 -1.21 -5.45
C LEU A 69 5.94 -2.51 -5.73
N LEU A 70 5.78 -3.08 -6.91
CA LEU A 70 6.58 -4.24 -7.36
C LEU A 70 8.07 -3.90 -7.45
N ASP A 71 8.43 -2.75 -8.01
CA ASP A 71 9.81 -2.26 -8.08
C ASP A 71 10.43 -2.04 -6.68
N LYS A 72 9.59 -1.80 -5.66
CA LYS A 72 9.99 -1.66 -4.25
C LYS A 72 9.92 -2.98 -3.46
N GLY A 73 9.73 -4.11 -4.13
CA GLY A 73 9.83 -5.44 -3.54
C GLY A 73 8.51 -6.00 -3.02
N SER A 74 7.36 -5.49 -3.48
CA SER A 74 6.07 -6.07 -3.11
C SER A 74 5.87 -7.47 -3.69
N THR A 75 5.20 -8.36 -2.96
CA THR A 75 4.94 -9.74 -3.39
C THR A 75 3.67 -9.83 -4.24
N MET A 76 3.81 -10.17 -5.52
CA MET A 76 2.67 -10.32 -6.44
C MET A 76 1.71 -11.47 -6.05
N GLU A 77 2.20 -12.47 -5.33
CA GLU A 77 1.44 -13.65 -4.88
C GLU A 77 0.96 -13.54 -3.41
N SER A 78 0.97 -12.33 -2.84
CA SER A 78 0.45 -12.12 -1.48
C SER A 78 -1.05 -12.45 -1.41
N LYS A 79 -1.43 -13.39 -0.55
CA LYS A 79 -2.84 -13.86 -0.44
C LYS A 79 -3.57 -13.21 0.72
N ASP A 80 -4.68 -12.54 0.46
CA ASP A 80 -5.57 -12.04 1.50
C ASP A 80 -6.23 -13.18 2.31
N LYS A 81 -7.08 -12.85 3.29
CA LYS A 81 -7.76 -13.86 4.11
C LYS A 81 -8.66 -14.82 3.32
N ASP A 82 -9.14 -14.40 2.16
CA ASP A 82 -9.95 -15.21 1.25
C ASP A 82 -9.09 -15.95 0.19
N SER A 83 -7.76 -16.02 0.40
CA SER A 83 -6.79 -16.60 -0.53
C SER A 83 -6.68 -15.90 -1.89
N ARG A 84 -7.14 -14.65 -2.00
CA ARG A 84 -7.08 -13.87 -3.24
C ARG A 84 -5.75 -13.15 -3.35
N THR A 85 -5.15 -13.18 -4.53
CA THR A 85 -3.94 -12.43 -4.86
C THR A 85 -4.30 -11.02 -5.37
N PRO A 86 -3.36 -10.06 -5.42
CA PRO A 86 -3.59 -8.78 -6.09
C PRO A 86 -4.20 -8.91 -7.50
N LEU A 87 -3.78 -9.92 -8.28
CA LEU A 87 -4.32 -10.17 -9.62
C LEU A 87 -5.82 -10.50 -9.62
N TRP A 88 -6.34 -11.15 -8.58
CA TRP A 88 -7.77 -11.43 -8.46
C TRP A 88 -8.62 -10.14 -8.40
N HIS A 89 -8.02 -9.03 -7.98
CA HIS A 89 -8.70 -7.74 -7.84
C HIS A 89 -8.53 -6.83 -9.06
N ALA A 90 -7.65 -7.17 -10.01
CA ALA A 90 -7.32 -6.35 -11.17
C ALA A 90 -8.38 -6.39 -12.28
#